data_AF-A0A074VIY1-F1
#
_entry.id   AF-A0A074VIY1-F1
#
_cell.length_a   1.000
_cell.length_b   1.000
_cell.length_c   1.000
_cell.angle_alpha   90.00
_cell.angle_beta   90.00
_cell.angle_gamma   90.00
#
_symmetry.space_group_name_H-M   'P 1'
#
loop_
_entity.id
_entity.type
_entity.pdbx_description
1 polymer ?
#
loop_
_entity_poly.entity_id
_entity_poly.type
_entity_poly.pdbx_seq_one_letter_code
_entity_poly.pdbx_strand_id
1 'polypeptide(L)'
;MGGISKQRASKACNRCRAKKSRCSGGYPCSKCKSSDAPCIFGYPNESKRKVFSEHYVRTLETQQFKLVAGLQTMYFLLLATNSWPGKKLPERKGNPLVHDLLDRLGLLETGKNGTDHEGSGRRRGRIRHISECH
;
A
#
# COMPACT_ATOMS: atom_id res chain seq x y z
N MET A 1 -28.18 -15.34 49.90
CA MET A 1 -27.17 -16.23 49.27
C MET A 1 -26.36 -15.40 48.28
N GLY A 2 -25.06 -15.24 48.55
CA GLY A 2 -24.22 -14.14 48.06
C GLY A 2 -24.04 -14.07 46.55
N GLY A 3 -24.17 -12.84 46.01
CA GLY A 3 -23.79 -12.51 44.65
C GLY A 3 -22.28 -12.66 44.51
N ILE A 4 -21.85 -13.71 43.79
CA ILE A 4 -20.45 -13.88 43.40
C ILE A 4 -20.12 -12.71 42.48
N SER A 5 -19.41 -11.73 43.02
CA SER A 5 -18.83 -10.63 42.26
C SER A 5 -18.02 -11.25 41.13
N LYS A 6 -18.53 -11.16 39.89
CA LYS A 6 -17.82 -11.58 38.70
C LYS A 6 -16.57 -10.71 38.60
N GLN A 7 -15.48 -11.17 39.21
CA GLN A 7 -14.19 -10.50 39.11
C GLN A 7 -13.94 -10.25 37.63
N ARG A 8 -13.87 -8.97 37.28
CA ARG A 8 -13.63 -8.56 35.91
C ARG A 8 -12.22 -9.02 35.59
N ALA A 9 -12.08 -9.88 34.59
CA ALA A 9 -10.77 -10.27 34.11
C ALA A 9 -9.96 -9.01 33.76
N SER A 10 -8.79 -8.84 34.38
CA SER A 10 -7.88 -7.73 34.09
C SER A 10 -7.39 -7.78 32.64
N LYS A 11 -7.21 -8.99 32.10
CA LYS A 11 -6.81 -9.24 30.71
C LYS A 11 -7.69 -10.33 30.09
N ALA A 12 -8.19 -10.08 28.89
CA ALA A 12 -8.85 -11.11 28.07
C ALA A 12 -7.81 -11.98 27.32
N CYS A 13 -8.10 -13.27 27.17
CA CYS A 13 -7.32 -14.20 26.32
C CYS A 13 -7.50 -13.88 24.82
N ASN A 14 -6.62 -14.41 23.97
CA ASN A 14 -6.58 -14.11 22.54
C ASN A 14 -7.88 -14.49 21.82
N ARG A 15 -8.47 -15.64 22.14
CA ARG A 15 -9.74 -16.10 21.54
C ARG A 15 -10.92 -15.20 21.90
N CYS A 16 -11.03 -14.78 23.15
CA CYS A 16 -12.07 -13.84 23.58
C CYS A 16 -11.88 -12.45 22.96
N ARG A 17 -10.62 -11.99 22.80
CA ARG A 17 -10.29 -10.76 22.07
C ARG A 17 -10.70 -10.83 20.60
N ALA A 18 -10.33 -11.91 19.90
CA ALA A 18 -10.66 -12.11 18.49
C ALA A 18 -12.17 -12.15 18.24
N LYS A 19 -12.92 -12.83 19.12
CA LYS A 19 -14.39 -12.90 19.07
C LYS A 19 -15.10 -11.66 19.65
N LYS A 20 -14.37 -10.62 20.06
CA LYS A 20 -14.89 -9.41 20.75
C LYS A 20 -15.87 -9.74 21.88
N SER A 21 -15.60 -10.80 22.65
CA SER A 21 -16.53 -11.35 23.63
C SER A 21 -15.98 -11.25 25.05
N ARG A 22 -16.86 -11.14 26.05
CA ARG A 22 -16.43 -11.02 27.46
C ARG A 22 -15.61 -12.25 27.89
N CYS A 23 -14.39 -12.01 28.37
CA CYS A 23 -13.52 -13.03 28.95
C CYS A 23 -13.78 -13.14 30.45
N SER A 24 -13.93 -14.36 30.95
CA SER A 24 -14.09 -14.64 32.39
C SER A 24 -12.80 -14.44 33.18
N GLY A 25 -11.64 -14.48 32.51
CA GLY A 25 -10.35 -14.60 33.19
C GLY A 25 -10.10 -16.03 33.67
N GLY A 26 -8.92 -16.28 34.26
CA GLY A 26 -8.44 -17.61 34.61
C GLY A 26 -7.92 -18.41 33.41
N TYR A 27 -7.11 -19.45 33.68
CA TYR A 27 -6.56 -20.34 32.67
C TYR A 27 -7.06 -21.79 32.91
N PRO A 28 -7.79 -22.41 31.96
CA PRO A 28 -8.43 -21.81 30.79
C PRO A 28 -9.69 -20.99 31.16
N CYS A 29 -9.98 -19.92 30.43
CA CYS A 29 -11.21 -19.13 30.65
C CYS A 29 -12.47 -19.93 30.29
N SER A 30 -13.63 -19.62 30.87
CA SER A 30 -14.86 -20.43 30.75
C SER A 30 -15.28 -20.70 29.30
N LYS A 31 -15.09 -19.72 28.41
CA LYS A 31 -15.40 -19.87 26.98
C LYS A 31 -14.42 -20.75 26.23
N CYS A 32 -13.15 -20.72 26.61
CA CYS A 32 -12.15 -21.59 26.02
C CYS A 32 -12.32 -23.02 26.52
N LYS A 33 -12.63 -23.19 27.81
CA LYS A 33 -12.97 -24.48 28.41
C LYS A 33 -14.20 -25.13 27.76
N SER A 34 -15.28 -24.37 27.54
CA SER A 34 -16.51 -24.90 26.95
C SER A 34 -16.42 -25.23 25.47
N SER A 35 -15.41 -24.70 24.78
CA SER A 35 -15.23 -24.95 23.34
C SER A 35 -14.01 -25.82 23.05
N ASP A 36 -13.42 -26.40 24.10
CA ASP A 36 -12.17 -27.17 24.06
C ASP A 36 -11.10 -26.54 23.15
N ALA A 37 -10.90 -25.22 23.32
CA ALA A 37 -10.03 -24.43 22.46
C ALA A 37 -8.85 -23.86 23.27
N PRO A 38 -7.67 -23.70 22.65
CA PRO A 38 -6.49 -23.19 23.34
C PRO A 38 -6.74 -21.81 23.94
N CYS A 39 -6.51 -21.68 25.25
CA CYS A 39 -6.78 -20.45 26.01
C CYS A 39 -5.51 -19.63 26.24
N ILE A 40 -4.97 -19.06 25.17
CA ILE A 40 -3.69 -18.36 25.25
C ILE A 40 -3.88 -16.92 25.74
N PHE A 41 -3.13 -16.54 26.77
CA PHE A 41 -3.02 -15.16 27.24
C PHE A 41 -1.65 -14.61 26.84
N GLY A 42 -1.64 -13.53 26.05
CA GLY A 42 -0.40 -12.80 25.80
C GLY A 42 0.41 -13.31 24.61
N TYR A 43 -0.23 -13.39 23.45
CA TYR A 43 0.49 -13.04 22.23
C TYR A 43 -0.19 -11.81 21.67
N PRO A 44 0.54 -10.72 21.39
CA PRO A 44 0.04 -9.74 20.44
C PRO A 44 -0.39 -10.53 19.22
N ASN A 45 -1.63 -10.37 18.77
CA ASN A 45 -1.90 -10.63 17.36
C ASN A 45 -0.93 -9.70 16.66
N GLU A 46 0.12 -10.26 16.06
CA GLU A 46 1.04 -9.58 15.18
C GLU A 46 0.27 -9.21 13.90
N SER A 47 -0.80 -8.42 14.01
CA SER A 47 -1.00 -7.33 13.09
C SER A 47 0.21 -6.41 13.28
N LYS A 48 1.38 -6.85 12.82
CA LYS A 48 2.49 -5.99 12.49
C LYS A 48 1.90 -5.04 11.46
N ARG A 49 1.34 -3.92 11.92
CA ARG A 49 1.53 -2.68 11.18
C ARG A 49 3.02 -2.69 10.92
N LYS A 50 3.43 -2.92 9.67
CA LYS A 50 4.85 -2.97 9.31
C LYS A 50 5.41 -1.63 9.74
N VAL A 51 6.03 -1.59 10.92
CA VAL A 51 6.70 -0.38 11.41
C VAL A 51 7.98 -0.35 10.60
N PHE A 52 7.90 0.31 9.45
CA PHE A 52 9.08 0.59 8.65
C PHE A 52 9.96 1.53 9.45
N SER A 53 11.26 1.26 9.49
CA SER A 53 12.19 2.17 10.17
C SER A 53 12.16 3.54 9.49
N GLU A 54 12.32 4.59 10.28
CA GLU A 54 12.37 5.97 9.76
C GLU A 54 13.45 6.12 8.67
N HIS A 55 14.61 5.48 8.88
CA HIS A 55 15.68 5.46 7.90
C HIS A 55 15.26 4.82 6.56
N TYR A 56 14.46 3.75 6.58
CA TYR A 56 13.98 3.10 5.36
C TYR A 56 13.03 4.01 4.59
N VAL A 57 12.07 4.64 5.28
CA VAL A 57 11.14 5.61 4.67
C VAL A 57 11.90 6.77 4.06
N ARG A 58 12.85 7.36 4.80
CA ARG A 58 13.71 8.45 4.30
C ARG A 58 14.50 8.06 3.05
N THR A 59 15.01 6.82 3.01
CA THR A 59 15.74 6.30 1.85
C THR A 59 14.83 6.23 0.63
N LEU A 60 13.60 5.72 0.81
CA LEU A 60 12.61 5.65 -0.27
C LEU A 60 12.18 7.04 -0.76
N GLU A 61 11.95 7.99 0.15
CA GLU A 61 11.62 9.38 -0.21
C GLU A 61 12.75 10.03 -1.00
N THR A 62 14.00 9.80 -0.59
CA THR A 62 15.18 10.30 -1.31
C THR A 62 15.28 9.68 -2.70
N GLN A 63 15.03 8.38 -2.83
CA GLN A 63 15.01 7.71 -4.13
C GLN A 63 13.90 8.26 -5.03
N GLN A 64 12.69 8.43 -4.48
CA GLN A 64 11.57 9.02 -5.21
C GLN A 64 11.91 10.42 -5.72
N PHE A 65 12.50 11.27 -4.88
CA PHE A 65 12.93 12.61 -5.28
C PHE A 65 13.93 12.57 -6.45
N LYS A 66 14.96 11.73 -6.36
CA LYS A 66 15.97 11.59 -7.43
C LYS A 66 15.36 11.11 -8.74
N LEU A 67 14.44 10.15 -8.69
CA LEU A 67 13.76 9.64 -9.88
C LEU A 67 12.87 10.71 -10.53
N VAL A 68 12.11 11.45 -9.73
CA VAL A 68 11.27 12.56 -10.20
C VAL A 68 12.12 13.65 -10.86
N ALA A 69 13.20 14.08 -10.20
CA ALA A 69 14.11 15.09 -10.73
C ALA A 69 14.76 14.62 -12.03
N GLY A 70 15.25 13.38 -12.08
CA GLY A 70 15.84 12.79 -13.29
C GLY A 70 14.84 12.76 -14.45
N LEU A 71 13.59 12.35 -14.21
CA LEU A 71 12.55 12.34 -15.25
C LEU A 71 12.27 13.74 -15.81
N GLN A 72 12.19 14.74 -14.94
CA GLN A 72 11.99 16.14 -15.33
C GLN A 72 13.19 16.68 -16.12
N THR A 73 14.43 16.38 -15.70
CA THR A 73 15.64 16.74 -16.45
C THR A 73 15.64 16.11 -17.84
N MET A 74 15.33 14.81 -17.94
CA MET A 74 15.26 14.11 -19.23
C MET A 74 14.22 14.75 -20.16
N TYR A 75 13.08 15.17 -19.63
CA TYR A 75 12.10 15.92 -20.41
C TYR A 75 12.66 17.22 -21.01
N PHE A 76 13.38 18.03 -20.21
CA PHE A 76 13.98 19.25 -20.72
C PHE A 76 15.07 18.98 -21.76
N LEU A 77 15.86 17.92 -21.59
CA LEU A 77 16.83 17.49 -22.60
C LEU A 77 16.13 17.09 -23.91
N LEU A 78 15.03 16.33 -23.84
CA LEU A 78 14.25 15.95 -25.02
C LEU A 78 13.56 17.14 -25.70
N LEU A 79 13.15 18.15 -24.93
CA LEU A 79 12.67 19.41 -25.51
C LEU A 79 13.78 20.15 -26.26
N ALA A 80 14.98 20.22 -25.68
CA ALA A 80 16.12 20.88 -26.31
C ALA A 80 16.54 20.19 -27.62
N THR A 81 16.40 18.86 -27.70
CA THR A 81 16.71 18.07 -28.90
C THR A 81 15.51 17.90 -29.86
N ASN A 82 14.39 18.60 -29.62
CA ASN A 82 13.13 18.43 -30.37
C ASN A 82 12.64 16.98 -30.50
N SER A 83 13.04 16.11 -29.57
CA SER A 83 12.70 14.68 -29.58
C SER A 83 11.52 14.34 -28.66
N TRP A 84 10.89 15.35 -28.07
CA TRP A 84 9.73 15.16 -27.20
C TRP A 84 8.46 14.83 -28.02
N PRO A 85 7.76 13.73 -27.70
CA PRO A 85 6.52 13.39 -28.39
C PRO A 85 5.39 14.36 -28.00
N GLY A 86 5.14 15.34 -28.87
CA GLY A 86 3.99 16.24 -28.82
C GLY A 86 4.26 17.60 -28.20
N LYS A 87 3.19 18.28 -27.77
CA LYS A 87 3.29 19.64 -27.22
C LYS A 87 4.01 19.66 -25.87
N LYS A 88 4.72 20.77 -25.60
CA LYS A 88 5.28 21.10 -24.29
C LYS A 88 4.22 20.99 -23.20
N LEU A 89 4.56 20.29 -22.11
CA LEU A 89 3.69 20.11 -20.96
C LEU A 89 3.59 21.38 -20.11
N PRO A 90 2.47 21.60 -19.40
CA PRO A 90 2.32 22.71 -18.47
C PRO A 90 3.28 22.56 -17.29
N GLU A 91 3.92 23.67 -16.92
CA GLU A 91 4.89 23.69 -15.82
C GLU A 91 4.25 24.26 -14.54
N ARG A 92 4.56 23.61 -13.41
CA ARG A 92 4.26 24.11 -12.07
C ARG A 92 5.60 24.34 -11.36
N LYS A 93 5.88 25.59 -10.96
CA LYS A 93 7.18 25.98 -10.38
C LYS A 93 8.36 25.59 -11.29
N GLY A 94 8.20 25.81 -12.61
CA GLY A 94 9.23 25.55 -13.61
C GLY A 94 9.47 24.08 -13.94
N ASN A 95 8.61 23.14 -13.50
CA ASN A 95 8.74 21.72 -13.84
C ASN A 95 7.39 21.10 -14.23
N PRO A 96 7.34 20.15 -15.19
CA PRO A 96 6.13 19.41 -15.50
C PRO A 96 5.78 18.42 -14.38
N LEU A 97 4.50 18.06 -14.28
CA LEU A 97 4.07 16.98 -13.39
C LEU A 97 4.52 15.63 -13.95
N VAL A 98 5.03 14.76 -13.08
CA VAL A 98 5.45 13.40 -13.46
C VAL A 98 4.30 12.59 -14.03
N HIS A 99 3.08 12.80 -13.53
CA HIS A 99 1.88 12.18 -14.08
C HIS A 99 1.71 12.50 -15.58
N ASP A 100 1.78 13.78 -15.96
CA ASP A 100 1.59 14.20 -17.35
C ASP A 100 2.73 13.70 -18.26
N LEU A 101 3.96 13.63 -17.72
CA LEU A 101 5.11 13.02 -18.41
C LEU A 101 4.84 11.55 -18.72
N LEU A 102 4.44 10.79 -17.71
CA LEU A 102 4.19 9.36 -17.86
C LEU A 102 2.98 9.08 -18.75
N ASP A 103 1.93 9.89 -18.68
CA ASP A 103 0.77 9.80 -19.57
C ASP A 103 1.18 9.99 -21.03
N ARG A 104 1.96 11.05 -21.32
CA ARG A 104 2.45 11.32 -22.67
C ARG A 104 3.37 10.21 -23.19
N LEU A 105 4.20 9.64 -22.33
CA LEU A 105 5.05 8.49 -22.66
C LEU A 105 4.24 7.18 -22.78
N GLY A 106 2.94 7.19 -22.47
CA GLY A 106 2.06 6.03 -22.52
C GLY A 106 2.40 4.98 -21.46
N LEU A 107 2.96 5.42 -20.33
CA LEU A 107 3.39 4.58 -19.20
C LEU A 107 2.37 4.53 -18.05
N LEU A 108 1.27 5.27 -18.14
CA LEU A 108 0.16 5.17 -17.20
C LEU A 108 -0.93 4.25 -17.74
N GLU A 109 -1.30 3.24 -16.95
CA GLU A 109 -2.53 2.49 -17.18
C GLU A 109 -3.71 3.37 -16.77
N THR A 110 -4.36 4.02 -17.74
CA THR A 110 -5.66 4.62 -17.50
C THR A 110 -6.66 3.50 -17.27
N GLY A 111 -6.93 3.21 -15.99
CA GLY A 111 -8.05 2.39 -15.58
C GLY A 111 -9.35 3.05 -16.03
N LYS A 112 -9.76 2.82 -17.29
CA LYS A 112 -11.12 3.07 -17.75
C LYS A 112 -12.05 2.14 -16.94
N ASN A 113 -12.58 2.65 -15.85
CA ASN A 113 -13.80 2.12 -15.24
C ASN A 113 -14.94 2.36 -16.24
N GLY A 114 -15.45 1.28 -16.84
CA GLY A 114 -16.63 1.30 -17.70
C GLY A 114 -16.74 0.01 -18.52
N THR A 115 -17.37 -1.00 -17.92
CA THR A 115 -18.11 -2.12 -18.55
C THR A 115 -17.38 -2.93 -19.63
N ASP A 116 -16.87 -4.11 -19.27
CA ASP A 116 -17.52 -5.39 -19.56
C ASP A 116 -16.62 -6.58 -19.19
N HIS A 117 -17.27 -7.66 -18.78
CA HIS A 117 -16.65 -8.94 -18.45
C HIS A 117 -15.81 -9.49 -19.60
N GLU A 118 -14.77 -10.24 -19.20
CA GLU A 118 -14.10 -11.34 -19.94
C GLU A 118 -12.69 -11.06 -20.48
N GLY A 119 -11.77 -11.98 -20.15
CA GLY A 119 -10.48 -12.11 -20.83
C GLY A 119 -9.24 -11.84 -19.97
N SER A 120 -8.85 -12.87 -19.20
CA SER A 120 -7.49 -13.02 -18.67
C SER A 120 -6.42 -12.75 -19.73
N GLY A 121 -5.53 -11.80 -19.46
CA GLY A 121 -4.35 -11.56 -20.28
C GLY A 121 -3.41 -10.54 -19.63
N ARG A 122 -2.40 -11.03 -18.90
CA ARG A 122 -1.23 -10.25 -18.46
C ARG A 122 -0.58 -9.60 -19.68
N ARG A 123 -0.94 -8.36 -19.99
CA ARG A 123 -0.19 -7.53 -20.94
C ARG A 123 1.00 -6.96 -20.19
N ARG A 124 2.14 -7.63 -20.31
CA ARG A 124 3.44 -7.03 -19.98
C ARG A 124 3.54 -5.71 -20.72
N GLY A 125 3.82 -4.63 -20.00
CA GLY A 125 4.04 -3.30 -20.56
C GLY A 125 5.02 -3.39 -21.73
N ARG A 126 4.51 -3.22 -22.94
CA ARG A 126 5.33 -3.08 -24.13
C ARG A 126 5.73 -1.61 -24.17
N ILE A 127 6.96 -1.31 -23.76
CA ILE A 127 7.61 -0.05 -24.08
C ILE A 127 7.51 0.07 -25.60
N ARG A 128 6.74 1.04 -26.09
CA ARG A 128 6.67 1.32 -27.52
C ARG A 128 8.08 1.75 -27.93
N HIS A 129 8.70 0.97 -28.82
CA HIS A 129 9.95 1.36 -29.46
C HIS A 129 9.73 2.77 -30.03
N ILE A 130 10.59 3.71 -29.64
CA ILE A 130 10.71 4.98 -30.33
C ILE A 130 11.22 4.60 -31.72
N SER A 131 10.32 4.62 -32.70
CA SER A 131 10.68 4.38 -34.09
C SER A 131 11.63 5.51 -34.50
N GLU A 132 12.82 5.14 -34.95
CA GLU A 132 13.81 6.04 -35.53
C GLU A 132 13.15 6.78 -36.70
N CYS A 133 12.98 8.10 -36.57
CA CYS A 133 12.65 8.97 -37.69
C CYS A 133 13.96 9.45 -38.32
N HIS A 134 14.10 9.16 -39.60
CA HIS A 134 15.26 9.40 -40.45
C HIS A 134 15.17 10.76 -41.17
#